data_AF-A0A179UAS1-F1
#
_entry.id   AF-A0A179UAS1-F1
#
_cell.length_a   1.000
_cell.length_b   1.000
_cell.length_c   1.000
_cell.angle_alpha   90.00
_cell.angle_beta   90.00
_cell.angle_gamma   90.00
#
_symmetry.space_group_name_H-M   'P 1'
#
loop_
_entity.id
_entity.type
_entity.pdbx_description
1 polymer ?
#
loop_
_entity_poly.entity_id
_entity_poly.type
_entity_poly.pdbx_seq_one_letter_code
_entity_poly.pdbx_strand_id
1 'polypeptide(L)'
;TYTHKCLNCQVVKESKNGLEHKKIIEKVMTKFLYNEIYVNYEISYEILTDNSANLVREVIRHFISQLQIRHYRTMLYHSQMNRKMKYLNEILNNILMKYL
;
A
#
# COMPACT_ATOMS: atom_id res chain seq x y z
N THR A 1 10.08 36.64 -17.53
CA THR A 1 10.94 35.42 -17.65
C THR A 1 11.47 34.90 -16.32
N TYR A 2 11.61 35.72 -15.26
CA TYR A 2 12.06 35.26 -13.93
C TYR A 2 11.02 34.49 -13.10
N THR A 3 9.74 34.86 -13.20
CA THR A 3 8.63 34.22 -12.45
C THR A 3 8.38 32.77 -12.85
N HIS A 4 8.56 32.43 -14.13
CA HIS A 4 8.39 31.07 -14.66
C HIS A 4 9.47 30.08 -14.17
N LYS A 5 10.70 30.56 -13.93
CA LYS A 5 11.78 29.75 -13.34
C LYS A 5 11.51 29.43 -11.86
N CYS A 6 10.92 30.37 -11.12
CA CYS A 6 10.61 30.17 -9.69
C CYS A 6 9.52 29.11 -9.48
N LEU A 7 8.45 29.16 -10.29
CA LEU A 7 7.38 28.15 -10.31
C LEU A 7 7.91 26.76 -10.67
N ASN A 8 8.75 26.62 -11.70
CA ASN A 8 9.34 25.32 -12.06
C ASN A 8 10.25 24.77 -10.95
N CYS A 9 11.06 25.60 -10.30
CA CYS A 9 11.89 25.17 -9.18
C CYS A 9 11.06 24.72 -7.97
N GLN A 10 9.92 25.35 -7.72
CA GLN A 10 9.02 24.99 -6.63
C GLN A 10 8.26 23.69 -6.93
N VAL A 11 7.72 23.53 -8.14
CA VAL A 11 7.09 22.28 -8.60
C VAL A 11 8.08 21.11 -8.59
N VAL A 12 9.34 21.34 -8.97
CA VAL A 12 10.40 20.31 -8.90
C VAL A 12 10.77 19.96 -7.44
N LYS A 13 10.72 20.91 -6.50
CA LYS A 13 10.97 20.63 -5.08
C LYS A 13 9.81 19.87 -4.44
N GLU A 14 8.57 20.27 -4.72
CA GLU A 14 7.37 19.60 -4.21
C GLU A 14 7.23 18.17 -4.76
N SER A 15 7.54 17.96 -6.05
CA SER A 15 7.59 16.62 -6.63
C SER A 15 8.73 15.76 -6.09
N LYS A 16 9.91 16.33 -5.81
CA LYS A 16 11.02 15.62 -5.14
C LYS A 16 10.66 15.22 -3.71
N ASN A 17 10.02 16.11 -2.95
CA ASN A 17 9.54 15.79 -1.60
C ASN A 17 8.45 14.71 -1.62
N GLY A 18 7.50 14.76 -2.57
CA GLY A 18 6.51 13.71 -2.75
C GLY A 18 7.13 12.36 -3.14
N LEU A 19 8.20 12.37 -3.95
CA LEU A 19 8.93 11.17 -4.35
C LEU A 19 9.73 10.55 -3.20
N GLU A 20 10.38 11.37 -2.37
CA GLU A 20 11.03 10.96 -1.12
C GLU A 20 10.04 10.30 -0.16
N HIS A 21 8.90 10.96 0.08
CA HIS A 21 7.87 10.44 0.97
C HIS A 21 7.30 9.10 0.48
N LYS A 22 7.10 8.97 -0.83
CA LYS A 22 6.69 7.72 -1.46
C LYS A 22 7.69 6.60 -1.21
N LYS A 23 8.99 6.84 -1.41
CA LYS A 23 10.04 5.84 -1.15
C LYS A 23 10.09 5.39 0.31
N ILE A 24 9.91 6.32 1.25
CA ILE A 24 9.88 6.02 2.68
C ILE A 24 8.69 5.09 2.99
N ILE A 25 7.49 5.42 2.51
CA ILE A 25 6.31 4.58 2.73
C ILE A 25 6.49 3.19 2.09
N GLU A 26 7.04 3.14 0.87
CA GLU A 26 7.32 1.86 0.21
C GLU A 26 8.26 0.98 1.03
N LYS A 27 9.32 1.56 1.59
CA LYS A 27 10.27 0.84 2.45
C LYS A 27 9.64 0.36 3.75
N VAL A 28 8.84 1.20 4.42
CA VAL A 28 8.14 0.84 5.66
C VAL A 28 7.16 -0.31 5.43
N MET A 29 6.34 -0.21 4.38
CA MET A 29 5.36 -1.24 4.04
C MET A 29 6.02 -2.56 3.65
N THR A 30 7.10 -2.51 2.86
CA THR A 30 7.87 -3.73 2.49
C THR A 30 8.43 -4.43 3.74
N LYS A 31 8.99 -3.65 4.68
CA LYS A 31 9.53 -4.19 5.94
C LYS A 31 8.43 -4.81 6.81
N PHE A 32 7.27 -4.16 6.90
CA PHE A 32 6.12 -4.70 7.61
C PHE A 32 5.65 -6.02 7.00
N LEU A 33 5.46 -6.07 5.67
CA LEU A 33 5.02 -7.29 4.99
C LEU A 33 6.02 -8.44 5.17
N TYR A 34 7.33 -8.16 5.15
CA TYR A 34 8.33 -9.21 5.38
C TYR A 34 8.34 -9.69 6.83
N ASN A 35 8.55 -8.78 7.78
CA ASN A 35 8.78 -9.13 9.18
C ASN A 35 7.50 -9.63 9.87
N GLU A 36 6.39 -8.93 9.69
CA GLU A 36 5.18 -9.18 10.47
C GLU A 36 4.29 -10.24 9.83
N ILE A 37 4.32 -10.35 8.50
CA ILE A 37 3.45 -11.25 7.75
C ILE A 37 4.23 -12.48 7.26
N TYR A 38 5.25 -12.28 6.43
CA TYR A 38 5.96 -13.40 5.80
C TYR A 38 6.70 -14.29 6.81
N VAL A 39 7.49 -13.71 7.72
CA VAL A 39 8.27 -14.47 8.73
C VAL A 39 7.37 -15.14 9.76
N ASN A 40 6.37 -14.44 10.27
CA ASN A 40 5.56 -14.94 11.40
C ASN A 40 4.52 -15.99 11.00
N TYR A 41 4.02 -15.91 9.77
CA TYR A 41 2.92 -16.77 9.30
C TYR A 41 3.33 -17.68 8.14
N GLU A 42 4.62 -17.72 7.79
CA GLU A 42 5.16 -18.45 6.62
C GLU A 42 4.30 -18.20 5.36
N ILE A 43 3.94 -16.93 5.11
CA ILE A 43 2.67 -16.69 4.43
C ILE A 43 2.72 -16.81 2.89
N SER A 44 1.76 -17.61 2.44
CA SER A 44 0.93 -17.55 1.23
C SER A 44 1.61 -17.61 -0.14
N TYR A 45 1.42 -18.75 -0.80
CA TYR A 45 1.52 -18.89 -2.26
C TYR A 45 0.78 -17.78 -3.03
N GLU A 46 -0.24 -17.15 -2.43
CA GLU A 46 -1.12 -16.19 -3.10
C GLU A 46 -1.51 -14.98 -2.20
N ILE A 47 -1.42 -13.77 -2.75
CA ILE A 47 -1.91 -12.54 -2.10
C ILE A 47 -3.05 -11.96 -2.95
N LEU A 48 -4.19 -11.66 -2.32
CA LEU A 48 -5.34 -11.03 -2.96
C LEU A 48 -5.50 -9.59 -2.46
N THR A 49 -5.43 -8.60 -3.36
CA THR A 49 -5.66 -7.19 -3.01
C THR A 49 -6.75 -6.59 -3.88
N ASP A 50 -7.32 -5.47 -3.42
CA ASP A 50 -8.26 -4.73 -4.25
C ASP A 50 -7.58 -4.06 -5.47
N ASN A 51 -8.39 -3.61 -6.42
CA ASN A 51 -7.93 -2.89 -7.60
C ASN A 51 -7.83 -1.37 -7.39
N SER A 52 -7.62 -0.91 -6.15
CA SER A 52 -7.47 0.52 -5.91
C SER A 52 -6.16 1.04 -6.51
N ALA A 53 -6.20 2.25 -7.08
CA ALA A 53 -5.03 2.91 -7.67
C ALA A 53 -4.15 3.56 -6.59
N ASN A 54 -3.83 2.82 -5.52
CA ASN A 54 -3.14 3.36 -4.36
C ASN A 54 -1.63 3.01 -4.35
N LEU A 55 -0.85 3.75 -3.56
CA LEU A 55 0.59 3.56 -3.32
C LEU A 55 0.93 2.11 -2.90
N VAL A 56 -0.01 1.46 -2.21
CA VAL A 56 0.01 0.04 -1.83
C VAL A 56 0.21 -0.89 -3.04
N ARG A 57 -0.30 -0.54 -4.22
CA ARG A 57 -0.15 -1.35 -5.45
C ARG A 57 1.30 -1.51 -5.85
N GLU A 58 2.08 -0.43 -5.80
CA GLU A 58 3.49 -0.49 -6.23
C GLU A 58 4.37 -1.21 -5.23
N VAL A 59 4.12 -0.98 -3.93
CA VAL A 59 4.76 -1.74 -2.86
C VAL A 59 4.50 -3.23 -3.00
N ILE A 60 3.23 -3.62 -3.12
CA ILE A 60 2.84 -5.03 -3.18
C ILE A 60 3.43 -5.68 -4.44
N ARG A 61 3.43 -4.98 -5.58
CA ARG A 61 4.07 -5.52 -6.80
C ARG A 61 5.56 -5.79 -6.59
N HIS A 62 6.29 -4.84 -6.00
CA HIS A 62 7.71 -5.01 -5.72
C HIS A 62 7.95 -6.14 -4.70
N PHE A 63 7.18 -6.16 -3.62
CA PHE A 63 7.26 -7.20 -2.59
C PHE A 63 6.99 -8.60 -3.14
N ILE A 64 5.93 -8.76 -3.93
CA ILE A 64 5.58 -10.04 -4.56
C ILE A 64 6.64 -10.48 -5.57
N SER A 65 7.20 -9.55 -6.36
CA SER A 65 8.27 -9.88 -7.32
C SER A 65 9.54 -10.43 -6.65
N GLN A 66 9.81 -10.04 -5.40
CA GLN A 66 10.97 -10.51 -4.65
C GLN A 66 10.75 -11.91 -4.02
N LEU A 67 9.51 -12.28 -3.73
CA LEU A 67 9.16 -13.49 -2.97
C LEU A 67 8.51 -14.59 -3.82
N GLN A 68 8.39 -14.42 -5.14
CA GLN A 68 7.76 -15.37 -6.06
C GLN A 68 6.31 -15.78 -5.69
N ILE A 69 5.58 -14.90 -5.02
CA ILE A 69 4.19 -15.11 -4.62
C ILE A 69 3.25 -14.84 -5.82
N ARG A 70 2.09 -15.52 -5.91
CA ARG A 70 1.08 -15.19 -6.92
C ARG A 70 0.25 -13.99 -6.46
N HIS A 71 0.14 -12.96 -7.30
CA HIS A 71 -0.72 -11.81 -7.01
C HIS A 71 -2.06 -11.92 -7.72
N TYR A 72 -3.14 -11.89 -6.96
CA TYR A 72 -4.50 -11.75 -7.46
C TYR A 72 -5.04 -10.38 -7.12
N ARG A 73 -5.84 -9.85 -8.05
CA ARG A 73 -6.50 -8.57 -7.89
C ARG A 73 -7.99 -8.75 -8.04
N THR A 74 -8.78 -8.19 -7.13
CA THR A 74 -10.23 -8.26 -7.26
C THR A 74 -10.70 -7.53 -8.52
N MET A 75 -11.77 -8.02 -9.16
CA MET A 75 -12.35 -7.30 -10.29
C MET A 75 -12.88 -5.93 -9.86
N LEU A 76 -12.86 -4.97 -10.79
CA LEU A 76 -13.48 -3.66 -10.60
C LEU A 76 -14.96 -3.84 -10.23
N TYR A 77 -15.41 -3.10 -9.21
CA TYR A 77 -16.77 -3.13 -8.67
C TYR A 77 -17.23 -4.45 -8.01
N HIS A 78 -16.37 -5.47 -7.91
CA HIS A 78 -16.70 -6.70 -7.20
C HIS A 78 -16.30 -6.62 -5.73
N SER A 79 -17.09 -5.87 -4.95
CA SER A 79 -16.87 -5.61 -3.52
C SER A 79 -16.93 -6.86 -2.62
N GLN A 80 -17.43 -7.99 -3.14
CA GLN A 80 -17.64 -9.23 -2.40
C GLN A 80 -16.35 -9.99 -2.11
N MET A 81 -15.36 -9.95 -3.01
CA MET A 81 -14.05 -10.59 -2.79
C MET A 81 -13.30 -9.98 -1.60
N ASN A 82 -13.50 -8.69 -1.33
CA ASN A 82 -12.89 -7.98 -0.21
C ASN A 82 -13.80 -7.94 1.04
N ARG A 83 -14.91 -8.70 1.06
CA ARG A 83 -15.92 -8.63 2.13
C ARG A 83 -15.37 -9.10 3.48
N LYS A 84 -14.51 -10.12 3.49
CA LYS A 84 -13.87 -10.63 4.73
C LYS A 84 -13.01 -9.55 5.39
N MET A 85 -12.17 -8.86 4.63
CA MET A 85 -11.33 -7.77 5.16
C MET A 85 -12.16 -6.56 5.58
N LYS A 86 -13.23 -6.22 4.85
CA LYS A 86 -14.16 -5.15 5.27
C LYS A 86 -14.81 -5.44 6.62
N TYR A 87 -15.30 -6.66 6.80
CA TYR A 87 -15.91 -7.09 8.05
C TYR A 87 -14.89 -7.10 9.20
N LEU A 88 -13.66 -7.57 8.94
CA LEU A 88 -12.58 -7.51 9.93
C LEU A 88 -12.26 -6.06 10.32
N ASN A 89 -12.16 -5.15 9.36
CA ASN A 89 -11.91 -3.73 9.63
C ASN A 89 -13.03 -3.11 10.48
N GLU A 90 -14.27 -3.49 10.25
CA GLU A 90 -15.41 -3.05 11.05
C GLU A 90 -15.31 -3.56 12.49
N ILE A 91 -14.97 -4.84 12.69
CA ILE A 91 -14.73 -5.40 14.03
C ILE A 91 -13.59 -4.66 14.74
N LEU A 92 -12.46 -4.47 14.06
CA LEU A 92 -11.30 -3.78 14.65
C LEU A 92 -11.64 -2.35 15.04
N ASN A 93 -12.36 -1.60 14.20
CA ASN A 93 -12.83 -0.26 14.52
C ASN A 93 -13.76 -0.28 15.74
N ASN A 94 -14.70 -1.23 15.80
CA ASN A 94 -15.60 -1.37 16.95
C ASN A 94 -14.86 -1.71 18.25
N ILE A 95 -13.79 -2.51 18.17
CA ILE A 95 -12.91 -2.79 19.31
C ILE A 95 -12.17 -1.51 19.70
N LEU A 96 -11.50 -0.85 18.77
CA LEU A 96 -10.76 0.38 19.04
C LEU A 96 -11.65 1.45 19.66
N MET A 97 -12.85 1.70 19.13
CA MET A 97 -13.81 2.66 19.68
C MET A 97 -14.35 2.31 21.07
N LYS A 98 -14.23 1.05 21.49
CA LYS A 98 -14.64 0.62 22.84
C LYS A 98 -13.51 0.78 23.86
N TYR A 99 -12.26 0.72 23.43
CA TYR A 99 -11.09 0.69 24.32
C TYR A 99 -10.23 1.96 24.26
N LEU A 100 -10.43 2.82 23.25
CA LEU A 100 -9.89 4.18 23.15
C LEU A 100 -11.00 5.19 23.41
#